data_AF-A0A9D6FVA6-F1
#
_entry.id   AF-A0A9D6FVA6-F1
#
_cell.length_a   1.000
_cell.length_b   1.000
_cell.length_c   1.000
_cell.angle_alpha   90.00
_cell.angle_beta   90.00
_cell.angle_gamma   90.00
#
_symmetry.space_group_name_H-M   'P 1'
#
loop_
_entity.id
_entity.type
_entity.pdbx_description
1 polymer ?
#
loop_
_entity_poly.entity_id
_entity_poly.type
_entity_poly.pdbx_seq_one_letter_code
_entity_poly.pdbx_strand_id
1 'polypeptide(L)'
;MVRSKGFTLVELMVVMAILGVLAAIVTPAVSGTKQVSKDSQVKSDATSGQNGIGAYNSDANTAELLTTTAEDILGSAATMVISNTWPEQNINDAYSTEFPAAAGAAANTVNELVFDGAKTYDGTAITAATTFAANYNAVNMSTLANGGYIPEEPQSIDSMFSSAKQYHNYLWLAKKIPVGADVDGGRSLEVFKLTKIEAASTGSGDKLTYKRIF
;
A
#
# COMPACT_ATOMS: atom_id res chain seq x y z
N MET A 1 42.78 10.27 -53.78
CA MET A 1 42.11 8.99 -53.47
C MET A 1 42.40 8.67 -52.00
N VAL A 2 41.45 8.92 -51.11
CA VAL A 2 41.68 8.83 -49.65
C VAL A 2 41.48 7.39 -49.22
N ARG A 3 42.50 6.77 -48.61
CA ARG A 3 42.40 5.43 -48.01
C ARG A 3 41.66 5.52 -46.68
N SER A 4 40.51 4.85 -46.57
CA SER A 4 39.85 4.62 -45.30
C SER A 4 40.69 3.65 -44.46
N LYS A 5 41.24 4.12 -43.33
CA LYS A 5 41.83 3.23 -42.31
C LYS A 5 40.68 2.43 -41.67
N GLY A 6 40.70 1.12 -41.83
CA GLY A 6 39.76 0.21 -41.16
C GLY A 6 40.08 0.05 -39.68
N PHE A 7 39.03 -0.02 -38.86
CA PHE A 7 39.11 -0.26 -37.42
C PHE A 7 39.70 -1.66 -37.15
N THR A 8 40.59 -1.80 -36.18
CA THR A 8 41.18 -3.11 -35.85
C THR A 8 40.26 -3.90 -34.89
N LEU A 9 40.29 -5.23 -35.00
CA LEU A 9 39.56 -6.11 -34.08
C LEU A 9 40.01 -5.92 -32.61
N VAL A 10 41.29 -5.64 -32.41
CA VAL A 10 41.86 -5.44 -31.07
C VAL A 10 41.33 -4.15 -30.44
N GLU A 11 41.18 -3.07 -31.21
CA GLU A 11 40.57 -1.82 -30.74
C GLU A 11 39.13 -2.06 -30.28
N LEU A 12 38.34 -2.84 -31.05
CA LEU A 12 36.96 -3.14 -30.66
C LEU A 12 36.89 -4.02 -29.41
N MET A 13 37.80 -4.97 -29.25
CA MET A 13 37.85 -5.87 -28.09
C MET A 13 38.15 -5.13 -26.79
N VAL A 14 39.10 -4.21 -26.80
CA VAL A 14 39.44 -3.39 -25.61
C VAL A 14 38.26 -2.51 -25.21
N VAL A 15 37.54 -1.93 -26.19
CA VAL A 15 36.36 -1.10 -25.92
C VAL A 15 35.25 -1.92 -25.26
N MET A 16 34.94 -3.12 -25.76
CA MET A 16 33.93 -3.97 -25.13
C MET A 16 34.34 -4.43 -23.72
N ALA A 17 35.64 -4.68 -23.49
CA ALA A 17 36.16 -5.00 -22.16
C ALA A 17 35.98 -3.85 -21.17
N ILE A 18 36.29 -2.60 -21.58
CA ILE A 18 36.09 -1.40 -20.74
C ILE A 18 34.59 -1.14 -20.50
N LEU A 19 33.75 -1.26 -21.53
CA LEU A 19 32.29 -1.12 -21.39
C LEU A 19 31.71 -2.16 -20.42
N GLY A 20 32.22 -3.40 -20.44
CA GLY A 20 31.82 -4.44 -19.50
C GLY A 20 32.14 -4.10 -18.04
N VAL A 21 33.34 -3.56 -17.77
CA VAL A 21 33.74 -3.13 -16.41
C VAL A 21 32.92 -1.92 -15.94
N LEU A 22 32.70 -0.93 -16.81
CA LEU A 22 31.88 0.24 -16.48
C LEU A 22 30.43 -0.15 -16.18
N ALA A 23 29.84 -1.04 -16.99
CA ALA A 23 28.47 -1.53 -16.78
C ALA A 23 28.31 -2.28 -15.45
N ALA A 24 29.32 -3.07 -15.06
CA ALA A 24 29.31 -3.82 -13.79
C ALA A 24 29.26 -2.90 -12.55
N ILE A 25 29.94 -1.74 -12.58
CA ILE A 25 29.97 -0.80 -11.45
C ILE A 25 28.69 0.05 -11.39
N VAL A 26 28.16 0.47 -12.54
CA VAL A 26 27.02 1.40 -12.61
C VAL A 26 25.68 0.71 -12.29
N THR A 27 25.52 -0.56 -12.67
CA THR A 27 24.25 -1.29 -12.53
C THR A 27 23.72 -1.38 -11.08
N PRO A 28 24.51 -1.78 -10.05
CA PRO A 28 24.03 -1.83 -8.67
C PRO A 28 23.69 -0.46 -8.08
N ALA A 29 24.41 0.61 -8.47
CA ALA A 29 24.20 1.96 -7.94
C ALA A 29 22.86 2.58 -8.39
N VAL A 30 22.39 2.27 -9.59
CA VAL A 30 21.14 2.82 -10.15
C VAL A 30 19.89 2.11 -9.63
N SER A 31 20.00 0.88 -9.15
CA SER A 31 18.84 0.10 -8.69
C SER A 31 18.37 0.53 -7.28
N GLY A 32 19.29 0.91 -6.40
CA GLY A 32 18.96 1.37 -5.04
C GLY A 32 18.32 2.77 -5.01
N THR A 33 18.76 3.69 -5.88
CA THR A 33 18.24 5.07 -5.92
C THR A 33 16.77 5.13 -6.36
N LYS A 34 16.35 4.26 -7.29
CA LYS A 34 14.95 4.22 -7.76
C LYS A 34 13.94 3.88 -6.66
N GLN A 35 14.27 2.98 -5.72
CA GLN A 35 13.35 2.63 -4.63
C GLN A 35 13.23 3.76 -3.61
N VAL A 36 14.34 4.41 -3.27
CA VAL A 36 14.35 5.56 -2.34
C VAL A 36 13.59 6.75 -2.92
N SER A 37 13.77 7.04 -4.22
CA SER A 37 13.01 8.10 -4.90
C SER A 37 11.50 7.81 -4.90
N LYS A 38 11.10 6.55 -5.09
CA LYS A 38 9.68 6.14 -5.03
C LYS A 38 9.10 6.32 -3.64
N ASP A 39 9.80 5.88 -2.60
CA ASP A 39 9.33 6.05 -1.22
C ASP A 39 9.22 7.54 -0.84
N SER A 40 10.13 8.37 -1.36
CA SER A 40 10.04 9.83 -1.21
C SER A 40 8.83 10.41 -1.92
N GLN A 41 8.50 9.93 -3.13
CA GLN A 41 7.32 10.35 -3.86
C GLN A 41 6.05 9.99 -3.10
N VAL A 42 5.93 8.74 -2.63
CA VAL A 42 4.75 8.28 -1.88
C VAL A 42 4.55 9.09 -0.60
N LYS A 43 5.61 9.49 0.11
CA LYS A 43 5.49 10.38 1.28
C LYS A 43 5.02 11.79 0.90
N SER A 44 5.46 12.30 -0.25
CA SER A 44 4.97 13.57 -0.79
C SER A 44 3.48 13.46 -1.12
N ASP A 45 3.08 12.38 -1.80
CA ASP A 45 1.70 12.10 -2.16
C ASP A 45 0.83 11.90 -0.91
N ALA A 46 1.36 11.29 0.14
CA ALA A 46 0.70 11.16 1.43
C ALA A 46 0.50 12.51 2.14
N THR A 47 1.47 13.42 2.05
CA THR A 47 1.28 14.78 2.56
C THR A 47 0.17 15.50 1.79
N SER A 48 0.17 15.39 0.46
CA SER A 48 -0.91 15.91 -0.39
C SER A 48 -2.26 15.25 -0.08
N GLY A 49 -2.28 13.94 0.15
CA GLY A 49 -3.45 13.16 0.52
C GLY A 49 -4.03 13.59 1.86
N GLN A 50 -3.19 13.76 2.89
CA GLN A 50 -3.62 14.26 4.20
C GLN A 50 -4.25 15.66 4.08
N ASN A 51 -3.65 16.55 3.29
CA ASN A 51 -4.20 17.87 3.03
C ASN A 51 -5.54 17.77 2.26
N GLY A 52 -5.62 16.89 1.26
CA GLY A 52 -6.83 16.64 0.48
C GLY A 52 -7.97 16.07 1.33
N ILE A 53 -7.66 15.16 2.27
CA ILE A 53 -8.63 14.65 3.26
C ILE A 53 -9.18 15.81 4.11
N GLY A 54 -8.31 16.70 4.59
CA GLY A 54 -8.71 17.88 5.35
C GLY A 54 -9.60 18.83 4.53
N ALA A 55 -9.24 19.07 3.27
CA ALA A 55 -10.02 19.91 2.36
C ALA A 55 -11.39 19.29 2.01
N TYR A 56 -11.44 17.97 1.76
CA TYR A 56 -12.68 17.24 1.54
C TYR A 56 -13.61 17.37 2.75
N ASN A 57 -13.08 17.18 3.95
CA ASN A 57 -13.85 17.31 5.18
C ASN A 57 -14.33 18.75 5.42
N SER A 58 -13.51 19.77 5.12
CA SER A 58 -13.93 21.17 5.26
C SER A 58 -15.01 21.58 4.25
N ASP A 59 -15.02 20.95 3.08
CA ASP A 59 -16.04 21.17 2.04
C ASP A 59 -17.32 20.37 2.26
N ALA A 60 -17.30 19.43 3.23
CA ALA A 60 -18.48 18.65 3.58
C ALA A 60 -19.55 19.57 4.17
N ASN A 61 -20.48 20.02 3.32
CA ASN A 61 -21.58 20.91 3.68
C ASN A 61 -22.81 20.16 4.21
N THR A 62 -22.65 18.89 4.55
CA THR A 62 -23.73 18.03 5.06
C THR A 62 -23.47 17.66 6.50
N ALA A 63 -24.54 17.39 7.24
CA ALA A 63 -24.41 16.72 8.52
C ALA A 63 -23.66 15.39 8.35
N GLU A 64 -22.84 15.07 9.35
CA GLU A 64 -22.14 13.79 9.39
C GLU A 64 -23.15 12.67 9.54
N LEU A 65 -23.04 11.69 8.65
CA LEU A 65 -23.77 10.45 8.67
C LEU A 65 -22.76 9.31 8.75
N LEU A 66 -22.91 8.52 9.81
CA LEU A 66 -22.13 7.32 10.02
C LEU A 66 -22.89 6.14 9.44
N THR A 67 -22.25 5.44 8.52
CA THR A 67 -22.76 4.18 7.98
C THR A 67 -22.01 3.04 8.66
N THR A 68 -22.77 2.20 9.37
CA THR A 68 -22.23 1.02 10.03
C THR A 68 -22.53 -0.20 9.18
N THR A 69 -21.50 -0.92 8.74
CA THR A 69 -21.64 -2.18 8.00
C THR A 69 -21.03 -3.34 8.77
N ALA A 70 -21.70 -4.49 8.71
CA ALA A 70 -21.16 -5.74 9.22
C ALA A 70 -20.28 -6.35 8.13
N GLU A 71 -18.98 -6.44 8.41
CA GLU A 71 -17.97 -6.94 7.48
C GLU A 71 -17.34 -8.22 8.01
N ASP A 72 -16.78 -9.01 7.11
CA ASP A 72 -15.87 -10.09 7.46
C ASP A 72 -14.44 -9.66 7.17
N ILE A 73 -13.61 -9.55 8.21
CA ILE A 73 -12.21 -9.20 8.11
C ILE A 73 -11.38 -10.41 8.57
N LEU A 74 -10.73 -11.06 7.61
CA LEU A 74 -9.83 -12.20 7.84
C LEU A 74 -10.52 -13.39 8.55
N GLY A 75 -11.78 -13.65 8.23
CA GLY A 75 -12.57 -14.75 8.79
C GLY A 75 -13.27 -14.41 10.11
N SER A 76 -13.46 -13.11 10.36
CA SER A 76 -14.08 -12.60 11.58
C SER A 76 -15.13 -11.54 11.27
N ALA A 77 -16.29 -11.71 11.89
CA ALA A 77 -17.27 -10.63 11.98
C ALA A 77 -16.62 -9.41 12.65
N ALA A 78 -16.63 -8.29 11.93
CA ALA A 78 -16.20 -6.99 12.37
C ALA A 78 -17.28 -5.96 12.03
N THR A 79 -17.26 -4.83 12.72
CA THR A 79 -18.14 -3.72 12.42
C THR A 79 -17.29 -2.58 11.90
N MET A 80 -17.52 -2.22 10.64
CA MET A 80 -16.90 -1.06 10.02
C MET A 80 -17.84 0.13 10.14
N VAL A 81 -17.28 1.29 10.41
CA VAL A 81 -18.01 2.56 10.46
C VAL A 81 -17.29 3.51 9.54
N ILE A 82 -17.99 3.99 8.52
CA ILE A 82 -17.52 5.01 7.57
C ILE A 82 -18.36 6.26 7.73
N SER A 83 -17.73 7.41 7.54
CA SER A 83 -18.41 8.71 7.57
C SER A 83 -18.51 9.29 6.17
N ASN A 84 -19.62 9.95 5.85
CA ASN A 84 -19.81 10.64 4.57
C ASN A 84 -19.02 11.96 4.45
N THR A 85 -18.56 12.53 5.56
CA THR A 85 -17.76 13.78 5.59
C THR A 85 -16.26 13.51 5.47
N TRP A 86 -15.87 12.23 5.41
CA TRP A 86 -14.50 11.80 5.20
C TRP A 86 -14.42 10.94 3.94
N PRO A 87 -13.31 10.97 3.18
CA PRO A 87 -13.18 10.21 1.94
C PRO A 87 -12.78 8.76 2.27
N GLU A 88 -13.72 8.00 2.83
CA GLU A 88 -13.47 6.65 3.34
C GLU A 88 -14.18 5.57 2.53
N GLN A 89 -13.66 4.35 2.61
CA GLN A 89 -14.31 3.13 2.15
C GLN A 89 -13.90 1.96 3.06
N ASN A 90 -14.62 0.84 2.99
CA ASN A 90 -14.27 -0.33 3.77
C ASN A 90 -12.91 -0.89 3.33
N ILE A 91 -12.16 -1.45 4.28
CA ILE A 91 -10.80 -1.97 4.04
C ILE A 91 -10.81 -3.14 3.06
N ASN A 92 -11.79 -4.04 3.16
CA ASN A 92 -11.96 -5.18 2.28
C ASN A 92 -12.38 -4.77 0.85
N ASP A 93 -13.14 -3.69 0.70
CA ASP A 93 -13.47 -3.14 -0.63
C ASP A 93 -12.21 -2.61 -1.33
N ALA A 94 -11.36 -1.89 -0.60
CA ALA A 94 -10.12 -1.34 -1.13
C ALA A 94 -9.00 -2.39 -1.32
N TYR A 95 -8.92 -3.37 -0.43
CA TYR A 95 -7.77 -4.28 -0.28
C TYR A 95 -8.23 -5.73 -0.10
N SER A 96 -9.12 -6.20 -0.98
CA SER A 96 -9.72 -7.54 -0.92
C SER A 96 -8.72 -8.70 -1.01
N THR A 97 -7.52 -8.45 -1.55
CA THR A 97 -6.42 -9.44 -1.61
C THR A 97 -5.71 -9.63 -0.28
N GLU A 98 -5.54 -8.55 0.48
CA GLU A 98 -4.92 -8.51 1.80
C GLU A 98 -5.92 -8.86 2.90
N PHE A 99 -7.17 -8.41 2.73
CA PHE A 99 -8.29 -8.58 3.65
C PHE A 99 -9.46 -9.25 2.93
N PRO A 100 -9.31 -10.53 2.52
CA PRO A 100 -10.40 -11.26 1.90
C PRO A 100 -11.56 -11.39 2.88
N ALA A 101 -12.78 -11.12 2.40
CA ALA A 101 -14.00 -11.50 3.10
C ALA A 101 -14.13 -13.03 2.98
N ALA A 102 -14.04 -13.75 4.11
CA ALA A 102 -14.12 -15.21 4.09
C ALA A 102 -15.11 -15.71 5.14
N ALA A 103 -16.35 -15.95 4.70
CA ALA A 103 -17.31 -16.67 5.53
C ALA A 103 -16.78 -18.08 5.84
N GLY A 104 -16.27 -18.27 7.06
CA GLY A 104 -15.73 -19.55 7.54
C GLY A 104 -14.22 -19.69 7.28
N ALA A 105 -13.49 -19.99 8.36
CA ALA A 105 -12.03 -19.97 8.52
C ALA A 105 -11.18 -20.87 7.58
N ALA A 106 -11.70 -21.40 6.46
CA ALA A 106 -11.08 -22.52 5.75
C ALA A 106 -10.23 -22.18 4.52
N ALA A 107 -10.12 -20.91 4.06
CA ALA A 107 -9.26 -20.60 2.91
C ALA A 107 -8.86 -19.12 2.80
N ASN A 108 -8.30 -18.52 3.86
CA ASN A 108 -7.70 -17.19 3.72
C ASN A 108 -6.45 -17.28 2.83
N THR A 109 -6.39 -16.42 1.81
CA THR A 109 -5.19 -16.26 0.97
C THR A 109 -4.02 -15.65 1.73
N VAL A 110 -4.29 -15.04 2.90
CA VAL A 110 -3.35 -14.43 3.83
C VAL A 110 -3.49 -15.10 5.19
N ASN A 111 -2.40 -15.64 5.74
CA ASN A 111 -2.40 -16.31 7.04
C ASN A 111 -1.73 -15.47 8.13
N GLU A 112 -0.87 -14.52 7.78
CA GLU A 112 -0.31 -13.61 8.78
C GLU A 112 -0.17 -12.21 8.17
N LEU A 113 -0.68 -11.21 8.88
CA LEU A 113 -0.58 -9.81 8.48
C LEU A 113 0.08 -9.03 9.61
N VAL A 114 1.24 -8.44 9.32
CA VAL A 114 2.08 -7.73 10.28
C VAL A 114 2.22 -6.29 9.87
N PHE A 115 1.97 -5.36 10.80
CA PHE A 115 2.16 -3.93 10.61
C PHE A 115 3.16 -3.41 11.64
N ASP A 116 4.23 -2.76 11.18
CA ASP A 116 5.30 -2.21 12.05
C ASP A 116 5.90 -3.24 13.02
N GLY A 117 5.94 -4.52 12.62
CA GLY A 117 6.42 -5.61 13.44
C GLY A 117 5.40 -6.13 14.47
N ALA A 118 4.26 -5.46 14.65
CA ALA A 118 3.12 -5.96 15.41
C ALA A 118 2.23 -6.83 14.52
N LYS A 119 1.89 -8.03 14.99
CA LYS A 119 0.97 -8.91 14.26
C LYS A 119 -0.46 -8.38 14.42
N THR A 120 -1.09 -8.06 13.29
CA THR A 120 -2.52 -7.74 13.23
C THR A 120 -3.37 -8.99 13.01
N TYR A 121 -2.78 -10.03 12.40
CA TYR A 121 -3.39 -11.34 12.24
C TYR A 121 -2.28 -12.39 12.11
N ASP A 122 -2.45 -13.57 12.70
CA ASP A 122 -1.49 -14.69 12.64
C ASP A 122 -2.12 -16.03 12.27
N GLY A 123 -3.33 -16.00 11.69
CA GLY A 123 -4.09 -17.18 11.31
C GLY A 123 -5.04 -17.64 12.40
N THR A 124 -4.80 -17.23 13.65
CA THR A 124 -5.53 -17.68 14.82
C THR A 124 -6.10 -16.52 15.64
N ALA A 125 -5.38 -15.40 15.72
CA ALA A 125 -5.73 -14.23 16.53
C ALA A 125 -6.63 -13.24 15.77
N ILE A 126 -7.89 -13.63 15.61
CA ILE A 126 -8.95 -12.85 14.98
C ILE A 126 -9.22 -11.50 15.69
N THR A 127 -9.11 -11.45 17.02
CA THR A 127 -9.39 -10.23 17.80
C THR A 127 -8.51 -9.05 17.40
N ALA A 128 -7.24 -9.29 17.06
CA ALA A 128 -6.33 -8.24 16.60
C ALA A 128 -6.77 -7.65 15.24
N ALA A 129 -7.30 -8.49 14.34
CA ALA A 129 -7.85 -8.06 13.05
C ALA A 129 -9.11 -7.21 13.22
N THR A 130 -10.03 -7.62 14.11
CA THR A 130 -11.23 -6.81 14.42
C THR A 130 -10.89 -5.48 15.07
N THR A 131 -9.87 -5.45 15.94
CA THR A 131 -9.39 -4.21 16.56
C THR A 131 -8.76 -3.29 15.52
N PHE A 132 -8.01 -3.84 14.57
CA PHE A 132 -7.47 -3.06 13.47
C PHE A 132 -8.58 -2.46 12.59
N ALA A 133 -9.55 -3.26 12.16
CA ALA A 133 -10.72 -2.81 11.41
C ALA A 133 -11.55 -1.75 12.16
N ALA A 134 -11.62 -1.84 13.49
CA ALA A 134 -12.28 -0.82 14.30
C ALA A 134 -11.56 0.53 14.27
N ASN A 135 -10.23 0.55 14.13
CA ASN A 135 -9.39 1.75 14.19
C ASN A 135 -9.04 2.35 12.82
N TYR A 136 -9.15 1.58 11.74
CA TYR A 136 -8.76 2.00 10.40
C TYR A 136 -9.90 1.80 9.42
N ASN A 137 -10.06 2.74 8.49
CA ASN A 137 -10.75 2.56 7.21
C ASN A 137 -9.74 2.69 6.07
N ALA A 138 -10.11 2.31 4.85
CA ALA A 138 -9.33 2.66 3.69
C ALA A 138 -9.69 4.08 3.23
N VAL A 139 -8.69 4.83 2.75
CA VAL A 139 -8.95 6.11 2.09
C VAL A 139 -9.45 5.84 0.67
N ASN A 140 -10.56 6.48 0.30
CA ASN A 140 -11.05 6.49 -1.07
C ASN A 140 -10.32 7.58 -1.86
N MET A 141 -9.14 7.23 -2.38
CA MET A 141 -8.31 8.13 -3.18
C MET A 141 -9.00 8.60 -4.46
N SER A 142 -9.89 7.78 -5.02
CA SER A 142 -10.67 8.14 -6.19
C SER A 142 -11.67 9.26 -5.90
N THR A 143 -12.32 9.23 -4.74
CA THR A 143 -13.17 10.34 -4.31
C THR A 143 -12.38 11.64 -4.17
N LEU A 144 -11.16 11.57 -3.62
CA LEU A 144 -10.29 12.74 -3.49
C LEU A 144 -9.85 13.29 -4.85
N ALA A 145 -9.38 12.43 -5.75
CA ALA A 145 -8.88 12.84 -7.06
C ALA A 145 -10.00 13.38 -7.95
N ASN A 146 -11.13 12.66 -8.03
CA ASN A 146 -12.28 13.09 -8.82
C ASN A 146 -12.93 14.38 -8.26
N GLY A 147 -12.86 14.57 -6.94
CA GLY A 147 -13.30 15.80 -6.28
C GLY A 147 -12.34 16.98 -6.42
N GLY A 148 -11.15 16.78 -7.01
CA GLY A 148 -10.14 17.83 -7.18
C GLY A 148 -9.38 18.19 -5.90
N TYR A 149 -9.47 17.36 -4.86
CA TYR A 149 -8.80 17.57 -3.57
C TYR A 149 -7.32 17.16 -3.60
N ILE A 150 -6.97 16.28 -4.54
CA ILE A 150 -5.59 15.89 -4.87
C ILE A 150 -5.41 15.94 -6.39
N PRO A 151 -4.18 16.18 -6.89
CA PRO A 151 -3.94 16.38 -8.32
C PRO A 151 -4.14 15.11 -9.16
N GLU A 152 -3.80 13.95 -8.60
CA GLU A 152 -3.97 12.64 -9.21
C GLU A 152 -4.08 11.59 -8.09
N GLU A 153 -4.72 10.46 -8.38
CA GLU A 153 -4.63 9.32 -7.49
C GLU A 153 -3.16 8.90 -7.33
N PRO A 154 -2.67 8.69 -6.09
CA PRO A 154 -1.33 8.19 -5.91
C PRO A 154 -1.18 6.87 -6.65
N GLN A 155 -0.15 6.77 -7.49
CA GLN A 155 0.14 5.55 -8.22
C GLN A 155 0.41 4.43 -7.20
N SER A 156 -0.58 3.57 -6.94
CA SER A 156 -0.42 2.34 -6.19
C SER A 156 0.37 1.37 -7.07
N ILE A 157 1.67 1.66 -7.24
CA ILE A 157 2.59 0.97 -8.13
C ILE A 157 2.41 -0.54 -7.95
N ASP A 158 2.12 -1.20 -9.07
CA ASP A 158 2.05 -2.64 -9.33
C ASP A 158 2.20 -3.52 -8.10
N SER A 159 1.07 -4.11 -7.74
CA SER A 159 0.98 -5.19 -6.76
C SER A 159 2.22 -6.10 -6.77
N MET A 160 2.87 -6.28 -5.63
CA MET A 160 3.92 -7.29 -5.49
C MET A 160 3.34 -8.68 -5.76
N PHE A 161 4.07 -9.47 -6.55
CA PHE A 161 3.70 -10.83 -6.89
C PHE A 161 4.30 -11.82 -5.89
N SER A 162 3.47 -12.68 -5.31
CA SER A 162 3.89 -13.89 -4.61
C SER A 162 3.27 -15.10 -5.28
N SER A 163 4.09 -15.84 -6.05
CA SER A 163 3.86 -17.13 -6.75
C SER A 163 2.60 -17.31 -7.63
N ALA A 164 1.58 -16.46 -7.51
CA ALA A 164 0.35 -16.36 -8.30
C ALA A 164 -0.56 -15.19 -7.86
N LYS A 165 -0.30 -14.57 -6.69
CA LYS A 165 -1.15 -13.54 -6.07
C LYS A 165 -0.52 -12.15 -6.17
N GLN A 166 -1.37 -11.14 -6.34
CA GLN A 166 -1.03 -9.73 -6.40
C GLN A 166 -1.40 -9.06 -5.08
N TYR A 167 -0.45 -8.39 -4.42
CA TYR A 167 -0.66 -7.62 -3.19
C TYR A 167 -0.26 -6.16 -3.35
N HIS A 168 -1.05 -5.24 -2.84
CA HIS A 168 -0.79 -3.81 -2.82
C HIS A 168 0.54 -3.48 -2.13
N ASN A 169 1.36 -2.70 -2.82
CA ASN A 169 2.63 -2.22 -2.29
C ASN A 169 2.46 -1.17 -1.21
N TYR A 170 1.37 -0.41 -1.27
CA TYR A 170 1.04 0.64 -0.32
C TYR A 170 -0.43 0.51 0.07
N LEU A 171 -0.69 0.49 1.37
CA LEU A 171 -2.04 0.61 1.93
C LEU A 171 -2.20 2.03 2.47
N TRP A 172 -3.18 2.73 1.93
CA TRP A 172 -3.58 4.08 2.32
C TRP A 172 -4.77 3.97 3.27
N LEU A 173 -4.51 4.18 4.56
CA LEU A 173 -5.49 3.95 5.61
C LEU A 173 -5.81 5.25 6.33
N ALA A 174 -7.10 5.48 6.58
CA ALA A 174 -7.57 6.53 7.46
C ALA A 174 -7.67 5.94 8.87
N LYS A 175 -6.76 6.36 9.75
CA LYS A 175 -6.86 6.08 11.17
C LYS A 175 -7.92 6.98 11.78
N LYS A 176 -8.89 6.34 12.43
CA LYS A 176 -9.92 7.02 13.21
C LYS A 176 -9.29 7.58 14.47
N ILE A 177 -9.45 8.88 14.68
CA ILE A 177 -8.95 9.56 15.88
C ILE A 177 -10.15 9.78 16.81
N PRO A 178 -10.18 9.15 17.99
CA PRO A 178 -11.22 9.43 18.95
C PRO A 178 -11.06 10.84 19.51
N VAL A 179 -12.16 11.57 19.61
CA VAL A 179 -12.22 12.87 20.31
C VAL A 179 -13.29 12.77 21.38
N GLY A 180 -12.85 12.55 22.63
CA GLY A 180 -13.76 12.29 23.75
C GLY A 180 -14.30 10.86 23.72
N ALA A 181 -15.61 10.70 23.93
CA ALA A 181 -16.30 9.39 23.86
C ALA A 181 -16.63 8.96 22.42
N ASP A 182 -16.53 9.90 21.46
CA ASP A 182 -16.86 9.67 20.07
C ASP A 182 -15.59 9.30 19.28
N VAL A 183 -15.64 8.20 18.53
CA VAL A 183 -14.52 7.69 17.71
C VAL A 183 -14.31 8.46 16.40
N ASP A 184 -15.01 9.59 16.21
CA ASP A 184 -15.15 10.25 14.90
C ASP A 184 -14.52 11.64 14.75
N GLY A 185 -13.87 12.17 15.77
CA GLY A 185 -13.44 13.58 15.75
C GLY A 185 -12.21 13.91 14.88
N GLY A 186 -11.69 12.97 14.09
CA GLY A 186 -10.66 13.25 13.07
C GLY A 186 -10.19 12.03 12.30
N ARG A 187 -9.48 12.26 11.19
CA ARG A 187 -8.75 11.23 10.43
C ARG A 187 -7.29 11.59 10.24
N SER A 188 -6.42 10.64 10.57
CA SER A 188 -5.01 10.68 10.19
C SER A 188 -4.78 9.68 9.07
N LEU A 189 -4.25 10.14 7.94
CA LEU A 189 -3.72 9.26 6.92
C LEU A 189 -2.48 8.56 7.48
N GLU A 190 -2.48 7.23 7.43
CA GLU A 190 -1.31 6.40 7.65
C GLU A 190 -1.06 5.58 6.38
N VAL A 191 0.19 5.57 5.91
CA VAL A 191 0.58 4.81 4.71
C VAL A 191 1.51 3.69 5.09
N PHE A 192 1.13 2.48 4.71
CA PHE A 192 1.86 1.26 5.02
C PHE A 192 2.45 0.65 3.75
N LYS A 193 3.78 0.54 3.70
CA LYS A 193 4.52 -0.09 2.60
C LYS A 193 4.70 -1.58 2.84
N LEU A 194 4.42 -2.41 1.85
CA LEU A 194 4.75 -3.82 1.86
C LEU A 194 6.27 -4.01 1.78
N THR A 195 6.83 -4.71 2.76
CA THR A 195 8.28 -4.91 2.91
C THR A 195 8.72 -6.35 2.69
N LYS A 196 7.83 -7.30 2.96
CA LYS A 196 8.13 -8.73 2.86
C LYS A 196 6.86 -9.51 2.56
N ILE A 197 6.99 -10.47 1.66
CA ILE A 197 6.01 -11.53 1.46
C ILE A 197 6.70 -12.86 1.73
N GLU A 198 6.11 -13.68 2.58
CA GLU A 198 6.53 -15.06 2.79
C GLU A 198 5.41 -15.95 2.25
N ALA A 199 5.63 -16.48 1.05
CA ALA A 199 4.70 -17.40 0.41
C ALA A 199 4.50 -18.63 1.31
N ALA A 200 3.24 -19.02 1.49
CA ALA A 200 2.93 -20.21 2.27
C ALA A 200 3.32 -21.49 1.50
N SER A 201 3.52 -22.58 2.25
CA SER A 201 3.53 -23.93 1.67
C SER A 201 2.15 -24.26 1.07
N THR A 202 2.11 -25.23 0.15
CA THR A 202 0.89 -25.63 -0.56
C THR A 202 -0.27 -25.88 0.41
N GLY A 203 -1.34 -25.06 0.32
CA GLY A 203 -2.54 -25.16 1.15
C GLY A 203 -2.62 -24.20 2.34
N SER A 204 -1.62 -23.32 2.55
CA SER A 204 -1.66 -22.26 3.57
C SER A 204 -1.71 -20.85 2.91
N GLY A 205 -2.15 -19.84 3.66
CA GLY A 205 -2.19 -18.43 3.22
C GLY A 205 -0.84 -17.73 3.39
N ASP A 206 -0.56 -16.71 2.58
CA ASP A 206 0.72 -15.99 2.58
C ASP A 206 0.87 -15.12 3.83
N LYS A 207 2.11 -14.85 4.23
CA LYS A 207 2.41 -13.85 5.26
C LYS A 207 2.86 -12.55 4.64
N LEU A 208 2.19 -11.46 5.01
CA LEU A 208 2.46 -10.11 4.53
C LEU A 208 2.99 -9.26 5.67
N THR A 209 4.09 -8.53 5.41
CA THR A 209 4.68 -7.60 6.38
C THR A 209 4.71 -6.19 5.82
N TYR A 210 3.93 -5.32 6.43
CA TYR A 210 3.84 -3.91 6.14
C TYR A 210 4.58 -3.07 7.18
N LYS A 211 5.13 -1.93 6.72
CA LYS A 211 5.79 -0.94 7.56
C LYS A 211 5.24 0.44 7.25
N ARG A 212 4.87 1.19 8.28
CA ARG A 212 4.41 2.57 8.15
C ARG A 212 5.53 3.46 7.63
N ILE A 213 5.20 4.28 6.65
CA ILE A 213 6.12 5.24 6.02
C ILE A 213 5.63 6.69 6.12
N PHE A 214 4.34 6.88 6.43
CA PHE A 214 3.70 8.16 6.69
C PHE A 214 2.71 7.97 7.83
#